data_AF-A0A520I7M1-F1
#
_entry.id   AF-A0A520I7M1-F1
#
_cell.length_a   1.000
_cell.length_b   1.000
_cell.length_c   1.000
_cell.angle_alpha   90.00
_cell.angle_beta   90.00
_cell.angle_gamma   90.00
#
_symmetry.space_group_name_H-M   'P 1'
#
loop_
_entity.id
_entity.type
_entity.pdbx_description
1 polymer ?
#
loop_
_entity_poly.entity_id
_entity_poly.type
_entity_poly.pdbx_seq_one_letter_code
_entity_poly.pdbx_strand_id
1 'polypeptide(L)'
;MKTTYGFILLFLFSLTSYSQSDCPDAIIVCGDASYRGLNAAGIGVQELDFSNPCHSVEHNSLWLKILIKDGGTLGFVLTPDSPDMVVDFDFWIFGPDVPCDSIGQAVRCSTTNPLQSDGPNNLTGMNGIEPDVAEGPGTHGNSFINWMTVQDDETYYLIIDRPVGSSDFSLHWTGTATFHDLPVFNNPDDIPLELSQCDQDGVDDHATAFDITTYANMFVGSQTDVALTYHANSNDMTTGDNPLNNPAAYSNAGNPGTAYLRMTNTITGCFETLTFDLNITTDVVAGEPENLVQCDTNGNGLQVFNLSENEDEIKNGDEGTVVTYYRTQQNAIDKVGAIGPLHQNNVAYAEETIWGRLENSTGCFGHDLKSFTIKVIPLPTFNNQDGLLPRITKCDDDLIDDNSAEFDLTVFEPMFTGNQSDILFTYHTSENNAQIGLSPIGDPLTYSNTSSPQTIYVRMINTATGCAAVGTLEIEIVNTVMAGMPANLQLCDTNANGFREFNLSANDAAIKNGAQGTFVTYFASQQDAENNVGSLPSLYQNAIAYTSQVIWARLESTGCFGYDLVSFTISILPVPAFNNP
;
A
#
# COMPACT_ATOMS: atom_id res chain seq x y z
N MET A 1 -43.30 -11.19 12.57
CA MET A 1 -42.88 -11.55 13.95
C MET A 1 -42.61 -10.27 14.72
N LYS A 2 -42.90 -10.21 16.02
CA LYS A 2 -42.50 -9.07 16.87
C LYS A 2 -41.09 -9.35 17.38
N THR A 3 -40.10 -8.58 16.94
CA THR A 3 -38.73 -8.65 17.45
C THR A 3 -38.57 -7.64 18.59
N THR A 4 -38.30 -8.15 19.79
CA THR A 4 -38.14 -7.34 21.00
C THR A 4 -36.72 -6.78 21.05
N TYR A 5 -36.56 -5.45 21.04
CA TYR A 5 -35.27 -4.83 21.28
C TYR A 5 -34.96 -4.86 22.79
N GLY A 6 -34.01 -5.69 23.19
CA GLY A 6 -33.47 -5.68 24.55
C GLY A 6 -32.48 -4.52 24.70
N PHE A 7 -32.83 -3.53 25.51
CA PHE A 7 -31.88 -2.51 25.97
C PHE A 7 -30.86 -3.18 26.89
N ILE A 8 -29.65 -3.45 26.39
CA ILE A 8 -28.50 -3.78 27.23
C ILE A 8 -27.99 -2.45 27.81
N LEU A 9 -28.27 -2.24 29.09
CA LEU A 9 -27.77 -1.09 29.83
C LEU A 9 -26.29 -1.31 30.13
N LEU A 10 -25.42 -0.74 29.29
CA LEU A 10 -23.97 -0.80 29.48
C LEU A 10 -23.61 0.03 30.72
N PHE A 11 -23.36 -0.63 31.86
CA PHE A 11 -22.79 0.01 33.03
C PHE A 11 -21.32 0.34 32.72
N LEU A 12 -21.07 1.59 32.32
CA LEU A 12 -19.75 2.19 32.36
C LEU A 12 -19.35 2.36 33.84
N PHE A 13 -18.79 1.29 34.42
CA PHE A 13 -17.94 1.44 35.60
C PHE A 13 -16.66 2.15 35.14
N SER A 14 -16.60 3.46 35.35
CA SER A 14 -15.33 4.15 35.44
C SER A 14 -14.61 3.64 36.69
N LEU A 15 -13.69 2.68 36.50
CA LEU A 15 -12.75 2.30 37.54
C LEU A 15 -11.71 3.42 37.69
N THR A 16 -12.14 4.48 38.37
CA THR A 16 -11.23 5.42 39.02
C THR A 16 -10.65 4.69 40.22
N SER A 17 -9.51 4.01 40.02
CA SER A 17 -8.74 3.43 41.12
C SER A 17 -8.23 4.57 42.01
N TYR A 18 -8.71 4.62 43.25
CA TYR A 18 -8.31 5.62 44.24
C TYR A 18 -7.34 4.98 45.22
N SER A 19 -6.18 5.62 45.41
CA SER A 19 -5.30 5.33 46.55
C SER A 19 -5.97 5.82 47.83
N GLN A 20 -6.40 4.89 48.68
CA GLN A 20 -6.80 5.12 50.06
C GLN A 20 -6.07 4.05 50.88
N SER A 21 -5.15 4.47 51.74
CA SER A 21 -4.60 3.63 52.80
C SER A 21 -5.31 3.99 54.10
N ASP A 22 -5.89 2.98 54.76
CA ASP A 22 -6.41 3.07 56.13
C ASP A 22 -5.34 2.55 57.11
N CYS A 23 -5.59 2.56 58.42
CA CYS A 23 -4.62 2.05 59.41
C CYS A 23 -4.01 0.66 59.09
N PRO A 24 -4.77 -0.38 58.68
CA PRO A 24 -4.21 -1.71 58.41
C PRO A 24 -3.21 -1.74 57.25
N ASP A 25 -3.45 -0.89 56.25
CA ASP A 25 -2.76 -0.86 54.95
C ASP A 25 -1.90 0.42 54.79
N ALA A 26 -1.57 1.05 55.93
CA ALA A 26 -0.82 2.30 56.02
C ALA A 26 0.57 2.20 55.38
N ILE A 27 0.92 3.18 54.53
CA ILE A 27 2.17 3.20 53.77
C ILE A 27 3.35 3.38 54.72
N ILE A 28 4.29 2.44 54.71
CA ILE A 28 5.42 2.47 55.65
C ILE A 28 6.47 3.53 55.29
N VAL A 29 6.96 4.22 56.31
CA VAL A 29 7.98 5.28 56.22
C VAL A 29 9.38 4.67 56.28
N CYS A 30 10.18 4.93 55.24
CA CYS A 30 11.47 4.27 55.03
C CYS A 30 12.51 5.22 54.44
N GLY A 31 13.71 5.20 55.03
CA GLY A 31 14.78 6.17 54.82
C GLY A 31 14.35 7.63 55.05
N ASP A 32 15.23 8.56 54.72
CA ASP A 32 14.90 10.00 54.68
C ASP A 32 14.14 10.38 53.38
N ALA A 33 13.37 9.45 52.82
CA ALA A 33 12.67 9.62 51.55
C ALA A 33 11.68 10.79 51.64
N SER A 34 11.87 11.78 50.76
CA SER A 34 10.93 12.89 50.61
C SER A 34 9.76 12.44 49.76
N TYR A 35 8.66 12.06 50.40
CA TYR A 35 7.42 11.70 49.71
C TYR A 35 6.90 12.88 48.89
N ARG A 36 6.45 12.60 47.66
CA ARG A 36 5.84 13.52 46.68
C ARG A 36 4.82 12.73 45.85
N GLY A 37 3.78 13.37 45.30
CA GLY A 37 2.79 12.70 44.46
C GLY A 37 1.72 11.92 45.24
N LEU A 38 1.65 12.07 46.57
CA LEU A 38 0.72 11.32 47.41
C LEU A 38 -0.63 12.03 47.45
N ASN A 39 -1.64 11.44 46.82
CA ASN A 39 -2.97 12.03 46.68
C ASN A 39 -4.06 11.08 47.19
N ALA A 40 -4.71 11.45 48.29
CA ALA A 40 -5.83 10.74 48.90
C ALA A 40 -7.21 11.32 48.49
N ALA A 41 -8.21 10.49 48.27
CA ALA A 41 -9.56 10.97 47.97
C ALA A 41 -10.60 10.14 48.73
N GLY A 42 -11.36 10.78 49.61
CA GLY A 42 -12.26 10.10 50.53
C GLY A 42 -11.59 9.71 51.85
N ILE A 43 -12.38 9.06 52.71
CA ILE A 43 -12.09 8.83 54.13
C ILE A 43 -11.71 7.39 54.47
N GLY A 44 -11.64 6.52 53.45
CA GLY A 44 -11.55 5.06 53.65
C GLY A 44 -12.50 4.55 54.72
N VAL A 45 -11.95 4.07 55.84
CA VAL A 45 -12.67 3.83 57.10
C VAL A 45 -12.46 5.01 58.05
N GLN A 46 -13.55 5.60 58.54
CA GLN A 46 -13.47 6.70 59.51
C GLN A 46 -13.00 6.18 60.89
N GLU A 47 -11.72 6.32 61.17
CA GLU A 47 -11.11 6.03 62.48
C GLU A 47 -10.97 7.28 63.35
N LEU A 48 -10.96 8.49 62.77
CA LEU A 48 -11.03 9.73 63.54
C LEU A 48 -12.45 10.05 64.05
N ASP A 49 -12.49 10.65 65.24
CA ASP A 49 -13.72 11.19 65.81
C ASP A 49 -13.45 12.44 66.65
N PHE A 50 -14.52 13.16 66.99
CA PHE A 50 -14.45 14.37 67.81
C PHE A 50 -13.97 14.15 69.25
N SER A 51 -13.69 12.92 69.68
CA SER A 51 -13.08 12.61 70.99
C SER A 51 -11.55 12.68 70.97
N ASN A 52 -10.93 12.71 69.78
CA ASN A 52 -9.52 13.00 69.63
C ASN A 52 -9.19 14.47 69.99
N PRO A 53 -7.97 14.74 70.47
CA PRO A 53 -7.41 16.09 70.43
C PRO A 53 -7.52 16.68 69.02
N CYS A 54 -7.60 18.01 68.93
CA CYS A 54 -7.81 18.78 67.69
C CYS A 54 -9.21 18.64 67.02
N HIS A 55 -10.10 17.78 67.53
CA HIS A 55 -11.56 17.79 67.27
C HIS A 55 -12.02 17.87 65.79
N SER A 56 -11.45 17.04 64.90
CA SER A 56 -11.90 16.89 63.51
C SER A 56 -12.26 15.43 63.19
N VAL A 57 -12.53 15.15 61.93
CA VAL A 57 -12.79 13.83 61.32
C VAL A 57 -12.04 13.77 59.98
N GLU A 58 -11.82 12.58 59.43
CA GLU A 58 -11.20 12.42 58.10
C GLU A 58 -12.13 12.90 56.98
N HIS A 59 -11.54 13.48 55.92
CA HIS A 59 -12.22 13.95 54.71
C HIS A 59 -11.59 13.38 53.42
N ASN A 60 -10.26 13.43 53.34
CA ASN A 60 -9.40 13.02 52.23
C ASN A 60 -8.05 12.53 52.80
N SER A 61 -8.10 11.46 53.60
CA SER A 61 -7.01 11.04 54.49
C SER A 61 -6.00 10.09 53.82
N LEU A 62 -4.74 10.23 54.23
CA LEU A 62 -3.65 9.32 53.90
C LEU A 62 -3.03 8.81 55.20
N TRP A 63 -2.90 7.48 55.30
CA TRP A 63 -2.25 6.84 56.44
C TRP A 63 -0.81 6.42 56.12
N LEU A 64 0.12 6.92 56.94
CA LEU A 64 1.53 6.55 56.95
C LEU A 64 1.88 5.80 58.24
N LYS A 65 2.61 4.69 58.13
CA LYS A 65 3.13 3.92 59.28
C LYS A 65 4.61 4.21 59.47
N ILE A 66 4.97 4.82 60.59
CA ILE A 66 6.35 5.17 60.93
C ILE A 66 6.92 4.07 61.82
N LEU A 67 8.00 3.41 61.38
CA LEU A 67 8.78 2.45 62.17
C LEU A 67 10.16 3.05 62.44
N ILE A 68 10.49 3.28 63.72
CA ILE A 68 11.73 3.94 64.14
C ILE A 68 12.89 2.95 64.18
N LYS A 69 13.99 3.27 63.51
CA LYS A 69 15.23 2.48 63.49
C LYS A 69 16.12 2.85 64.67
N ASP A 70 16.59 4.10 64.72
CA ASP A 70 17.34 4.65 65.84
C ASP A 70 16.50 5.77 66.49
N GLY A 71 16.29 5.69 67.81
CA GLY A 71 15.52 6.65 68.60
C GLY A 71 16.14 8.05 68.65
N GLY A 72 15.30 9.06 68.87
CA GLY A 72 15.72 10.46 68.80
C GLY A 72 14.55 11.43 68.93
N THR A 73 14.64 12.59 68.28
CA THR A 73 13.46 13.44 68.05
C THR A 73 12.85 13.17 66.68
N LEU A 74 11.54 12.98 66.63
CA LEU A 74 10.73 12.82 65.43
C LEU A 74 9.90 14.09 65.22
N GLY A 75 10.17 14.82 64.14
CA GLY A 75 9.36 15.92 63.62
C GLY A 75 9.29 15.87 62.10
N PHE A 76 8.53 16.79 61.50
CA PHE A 76 8.42 16.90 60.04
C PHE A 76 7.83 18.25 59.64
N VAL A 77 7.92 18.58 58.35
CA VAL A 77 7.18 19.67 57.70
C VAL A 77 6.40 19.10 56.53
N LEU A 78 5.08 19.28 56.55
CA LEU A 78 4.20 19.11 55.41
C LEU A 78 4.17 20.41 54.62
N THR A 79 4.54 20.31 53.34
CA THR A 79 4.60 21.42 52.40
C THR A 79 3.67 21.15 51.23
N PRO A 80 2.49 21.77 51.17
CA PRO A 80 1.64 21.71 49.98
C PRO A 80 2.36 22.33 48.77
N ASP A 81 2.27 21.70 47.60
CA ASP A 81 2.85 22.23 46.37
C ASP A 81 2.11 23.51 45.89
N SER A 82 0.83 23.66 46.24
CA SER A 82 0.07 24.90 46.06
C SER A 82 0.25 25.83 47.27
N PRO A 83 0.70 27.09 47.09
CA PRO A 83 0.82 28.07 48.17
C PRO A 83 -0.50 28.80 48.49
N ASP A 84 -1.65 28.31 48.01
CA ASP A 84 -2.95 28.90 48.29
C ASP A 84 -3.37 28.61 49.74
N MET A 85 -3.68 29.66 50.50
CA MET A 85 -4.13 29.58 51.90
C MET A 85 -5.46 28.82 52.07
N VAL A 86 -6.24 28.63 51.00
CA VAL A 86 -7.44 27.76 51.01
C VAL A 86 -7.09 26.28 51.13
N VAL A 87 -5.86 25.89 50.77
CA VAL A 87 -5.36 24.51 50.94
C VAL A 87 -5.01 24.30 52.40
N ASP A 88 -5.75 23.37 53.01
CA ASP A 88 -5.70 23.05 54.43
C ASP A 88 -5.27 21.60 54.61
N PHE A 89 -4.29 21.39 55.49
CA PHE A 89 -3.74 20.08 55.80
C PHE A 89 -3.81 19.90 57.31
N ASP A 90 -4.62 18.95 57.75
CA ASP A 90 -4.70 18.51 59.14
C ASP A 90 -3.81 17.27 59.32
N PHE A 91 -3.30 17.03 60.52
CA PHE A 91 -2.61 15.77 60.82
C PHE A 91 -2.80 15.29 62.25
N TRP A 92 -2.65 13.97 62.43
CA TRP A 92 -2.65 13.29 63.73
C TRP A 92 -1.55 12.23 63.79
N ILE A 93 -0.94 12.06 64.95
CA ILE A 93 -0.03 10.94 65.23
C ILE A 93 -0.60 10.08 66.36
N PHE A 94 -0.63 8.77 66.13
CA PHE A 94 -1.00 7.76 67.12
C PHE A 94 0.17 6.82 67.43
N GLY A 95 0.24 6.31 68.65
CA GLY A 95 1.29 5.39 69.11
C GLY A 95 1.90 5.76 70.47
N PRO A 96 3.00 5.12 70.88
CA PRO A 96 3.65 4.01 70.18
C PRO A 96 2.81 2.73 70.22
N ASP A 97 3.04 1.84 69.25
CA ASP A 97 2.65 0.43 69.21
C ASP A 97 1.15 0.12 69.43
N VAL A 98 0.28 1.03 68.99
CA VAL A 98 -1.17 0.84 69.04
C VAL A 98 -1.65 -0.07 67.89
N PRO A 99 -2.58 -1.02 68.14
CA PRO A 99 -3.19 -1.81 67.08
C PRO A 99 -4.35 -1.03 66.43
N CYS A 100 -4.57 -1.24 65.13
CA CYS A 100 -5.58 -0.48 64.37
C CYS A 100 -7.01 -0.64 64.87
N ASP A 101 -7.37 -1.79 65.47
CA ASP A 101 -8.70 -2.02 66.06
C ASP A 101 -8.91 -1.29 67.41
N SER A 102 -7.87 -0.63 67.94
CA SER A 102 -7.91 0.12 69.19
C SER A 102 -6.87 1.27 69.20
N ILE A 103 -6.83 2.08 68.15
CA ILE A 103 -5.78 3.08 67.92
C ILE A 103 -5.68 4.17 69.02
N GLY A 104 -6.77 4.43 69.74
CA GLY A 104 -6.78 5.28 70.93
C GLY A 104 -6.95 6.77 70.63
N GLN A 105 -6.16 7.62 71.31
CA GLN A 105 -6.14 9.07 71.10
C GLN A 105 -4.80 9.51 70.53
N ALA A 106 -4.83 10.51 69.66
CA ALA A 106 -3.64 11.10 69.08
C ALA A 106 -2.70 11.69 70.15
N VAL A 107 -1.41 11.36 70.05
CA VAL A 107 -0.35 11.91 70.92
C VAL A 107 0.15 13.27 70.44
N ARG A 108 -0.12 13.62 69.18
CA ARG A 108 0.13 14.90 68.52
C ARG A 108 -0.92 15.14 67.43
N CYS A 109 -1.32 16.39 67.22
CA CYS A 109 -2.13 16.77 66.06
C CYS A 109 -2.09 18.28 65.80
N SER A 110 -2.45 18.66 64.57
CA SER A 110 -2.75 20.04 64.20
C SER A 110 -3.97 20.06 63.29
N THR A 111 -4.93 20.94 63.59
CA THR A 111 -6.10 21.23 62.73
C THR A 111 -6.29 22.75 62.53
N THR A 112 -5.17 23.47 62.53
CA THR A 112 -5.14 24.93 62.40
C THR A 112 -5.28 25.34 60.94
N ASN A 113 -6.50 25.74 60.56
CA ASN A 113 -6.81 26.19 59.21
C ASN A 113 -6.03 27.48 58.87
N PRO A 114 -5.14 27.46 57.86
CA PRO A 114 -4.17 28.54 57.64
C PRO A 114 -4.82 29.85 57.15
N LEU A 115 -5.95 29.77 56.45
CA LEU A 115 -6.73 30.94 56.04
C LEU A 115 -7.46 31.61 57.22
N GLN A 116 -7.87 30.82 58.23
CA GLN A 116 -8.61 31.33 59.39
C GLN A 116 -7.69 31.82 60.52
N SER A 117 -6.48 31.28 60.64
CA SER A 117 -5.49 31.69 61.65
C SER A 117 -4.74 32.98 61.31
N ASP A 118 -5.01 33.59 60.13
CA ASP A 118 -4.20 34.66 59.53
C ASP A 118 -2.70 34.26 59.43
N GLY A 119 -2.44 32.97 59.15
CA GLY A 119 -1.09 32.41 59.04
C GLY A 119 -0.27 32.99 57.88
N PRO A 120 1.07 32.98 57.96
CA PRO A 120 1.94 33.51 56.90
C PRO A 120 2.09 32.58 55.68
N ASN A 121 1.66 31.32 55.80
CA ASN A 121 1.68 30.28 54.78
C ASN A 121 0.73 29.13 55.20
N ASN A 122 0.60 28.11 54.34
CA ASN A 122 -0.19 26.90 54.56
C ASN A 122 0.66 25.66 54.91
N LEU A 123 1.83 25.86 55.52
CA LEU A 123 2.67 24.76 56.00
C LEU A 123 2.15 24.27 57.35
N THR A 124 2.30 22.97 57.60
CA THR A 124 2.04 22.40 58.94
C THR A 124 3.10 21.37 59.33
N GLY A 125 3.19 21.02 60.61
CA GLY A 125 4.00 19.89 61.05
C GLY A 125 4.47 20.00 62.50
N MET A 126 5.66 19.48 62.77
CA MET A 126 6.23 19.46 64.11
C MET A 126 7.68 19.91 64.14
N ASN A 127 8.04 20.75 65.12
CA ASN A 127 9.40 21.27 65.29
C ASN A 127 9.84 21.33 66.77
N GLY A 128 11.10 21.63 67.04
CA GLY A 128 11.68 21.67 68.39
C GLY A 128 11.54 22.99 69.16
N ILE A 129 10.76 23.95 68.67
CA ILE A 129 10.62 25.31 69.20
C ILE A 129 9.22 25.52 69.82
N GLU A 130 8.16 24.97 69.21
CA GLU A 130 6.79 25.16 69.70
C GLU A 130 6.57 24.56 71.10
N PRO A 131 5.73 25.15 71.96
CA PRO A 131 5.53 24.69 73.34
C PRO A 131 4.39 23.67 73.53
N ASP A 132 3.51 23.54 72.55
CA ASP A 132 2.24 22.82 72.60
C ASP A 132 2.28 21.50 71.83
N VAL A 133 1.29 20.63 72.08
CA VAL A 133 1.25 19.25 71.56
C VAL A 133 0.00 18.95 70.73
N ALA A 134 -0.93 19.90 70.66
CA ALA A 134 -2.20 19.81 69.95
C ALA A 134 -2.75 21.23 69.75
N GLU A 135 -3.19 21.55 68.53
CA GLU A 135 -3.74 22.86 68.15
C GLU A 135 -4.92 22.72 67.17
N GLY A 136 -5.63 23.82 66.93
CA GLY A 136 -6.89 23.83 66.19
C GLY A 136 -8.11 23.44 67.06
N PRO A 137 -9.30 23.27 66.45
CA PRO A 137 -9.58 23.47 65.04
C PRO A 137 -9.74 24.94 64.64
N GLY A 138 -9.52 25.22 63.35
CA GLY A 138 -9.80 26.52 62.74
C GLY A 138 -8.77 27.58 63.12
N THR A 139 -9.21 28.65 63.77
CA THR A 139 -8.40 29.85 64.10
C THR A 139 -7.33 29.63 65.18
N HIS A 140 -7.20 28.44 65.77
CA HIS A 140 -6.52 28.23 67.05
C HIS A 140 -5.11 27.65 66.92
N GLY A 141 -4.12 28.45 66.55
CA GLY A 141 -2.73 28.00 66.57
C GLY A 141 -1.85 28.71 65.54
N ASN A 142 -0.73 28.09 65.18
CA ASN A 142 0.20 28.57 64.15
C ASN A 142 0.55 27.51 63.09
N SER A 143 -0.16 26.37 63.11
CA SER A 143 0.01 25.20 62.26
C SER A 143 1.28 24.37 62.55
N PHE A 144 2.03 24.67 63.61
CA PHE A 144 3.12 23.83 64.10
C PHE A 144 2.96 23.49 65.59
N ILE A 145 3.38 22.27 65.96
CA ILE A 145 3.41 21.78 67.34
C ILE A 145 4.79 21.21 67.72
N ASN A 146 5.00 20.94 69.00
CA ASN A 146 6.25 20.36 69.51
C ASN A 146 6.43 18.94 68.96
N TRP A 147 7.62 18.65 68.44
CA TRP A 147 8.05 17.32 68.04
C TRP A 147 7.97 16.30 69.21
N MET A 148 8.30 15.04 68.94
CA MET A 148 8.25 14.00 69.97
C MET A 148 9.57 13.27 70.12
N THR A 149 9.89 12.83 71.34
CA THR A 149 10.98 11.90 71.58
C THR A 149 10.45 10.49 71.34
N VAL A 150 11.16 9.72 70.52
CA VAL A 150 10.84 8.33 70.14
C VAL A 150 12.02 7.42 70.46
N GLN A 151 11.78 6.13 70.63
CA GLN A 151 12.76 5.08 70.92
C GLN A 151 12.90 4.11 69.74
N ASP A 152 13.99 3.35 69.74
CA ASP A 152 14.26 2.25 68.80
C ASP A 152 13.06 1.28 68.76
N ASP A 153 12.73 0.76 67.57
CA ASP A 153 11.65 -0.19 67.27
C ASP A 153 10.19 0.30 67.53
N GLU A 154 9.97 1.53 68.03
CA GLU A 154 8.61 2.07 68.22
C GLU A 154 7.88 2.30 66.89
N THR A 155 6.60 1.91 66.83
CA THR A 155 5.70 2.15 65.70
C THR A 155 4.71 3.28 65.98
N TYR A 156 4.56 4.20 65.02
CA TYR A 156 3.55 5.27 65.03
C TYR A 156 2.73 5.28 63.74
N TYR A 157 1.53 5.85 63.79
CA TYR A 157 0.70 6.13 62.61
C TYR A 157 0.52 7.63 62.46
N LEU A 158 0.88 8.18 61.30
CA LEU A 158 0.66 9.57 60.91
C LEU A 158 -0.49 9.59 59.89
N ILE A 159 -1.62 10.19 60.29
CA ILE A 159 -2.73 10.52 59.39
C ILE A 159 -2.49 11.92 58.86
N ILE A 160 -2.61 12.09 57.55
CA ILE A 160 -2.61 13.39 56.87
C ILE A 160 -3.98 13.56 56.21
N ASP A 161 -4.79 14.49 56.70
CA ASP A 161 -6.12 14.79 56.13
C ASP A 161 -6.13 16.12 55.38
N ARG A 162 -7.05 16.26 54.43
CA ARG A 162 -7.25 17.48 53.63
C ARG A 162 -8.71 17.88 53.66
N PRO A 163 -9.16 18.61 54.70
CA PRO A 163 -10.56 19.03 54.85
C PRO A 163 -10.97 20.11 53.83
N VAL A 164 -10.05 20.97 53.41
CA VAL A 164 -10.33 22.10 52.51
C VAL A 164 -9.23 22.27 51.46
N GLY A 165 -9.63 22.56 50.22
CA GLY A 165 -8.72 22.70 49.09
C GLY A 165 -8.24 21.34 48.54
N SER A 166 -7.34 21.40 47.56
CA SER A 166 -6.72 20.23 46.96
C SER A 166 -5.34 20.60 46.44
N SER A 167 -4.33 19.88 46.89
CA SER A 167 -2.94 20.03 46.47
C SER A 167 -2.20 18.72 46.70
N ASP A 168 -1.25 18.42 45.83
CA ASP A 168 -0.16 17.49 46.16
C ASP A 168 0.71 18.11 47.28
N PHE A 169 1.54 17.31 47.93
CA PHE A 169 2.42 17.77 49.00
C PHE A 169 3.77 17.07 48.98
N SER A 170 4.71 17.69 49.69
CA SER A 170 5.95 17.04 50.11
C SER A 170 6.07 16.96 51.62
N LEU A 171 6.55 15.81 52.10
CA LEU A 171 6.83 15.55 53.52
C LEU A 171 8.34 15.54 53.74
N HIS A 172 8.83 16.43 54.60
CA HIS A 172 10.24 16.52 54.97
C HIS A 172 10.43 16.21 56.45
N TRP A 173 11.07 15.10 56.77
CA TRP A 173 11.39 14.71 58.15
C TRP A 173 12.40 15.66 58.80
N THR A 174 12.23 15.91 60.09
CA THR A 174 13.12 16.73 60.91
C THR A 174 13.39 16.07 62.27
N GLY A 175 14.47 16.47 62.93
CA GLY A 175 14.89 15.86 64.20
C GLY A 175 16.12 14.98 64.07
N THR A 176 16.18 13.93 64.87
CA THR A 176 17.35 13.03 64.96
C THR A 176 16.98 11.55 64.98
N ALA A 177 15.70 11.18 64.98
CA ALA A 177 15.27 9.81 64.79
C ALA A 177 15.55 9.37 63.35
N THR A 178 15.86 8.10 63.13
CA THR A 178 16.13 7.53 61.80
C THR A 178 15.09 6.47 61.42
N PHE A 179 14.98 6.21 60.12
CA PHE A 179 14.08 5.20 59.57
C PHE A 179 14.87 4.04 58.94
N HIS A 180 14.20 2.90 58.76
CA HIS A 180 14.82 1.74 58.11
C HIS A 180 15.15 2.01 56.65
N ASP A 181 16.31 1.53 56.20
CA ASP A 181 16.78 1.74 54.84
C ASP A 181 15.87 1.01 53.82
N LEU A 182 15.67 1.63 52.66
CA LEU A 182 14.96 1.01 51.54
C LEU A 182 15.76 -0.18 50.99
N PRO A 183 15.09 -1.27 50.55
CA PRO A 183 15.75 -2.26 49.70
C PRO A 183 16.12 -1.62 48.34
N VAL A 184 17.20 -2.08 47.71
CA VAL A 184 17.72 -1.47 46.49
C VAL A 184 17.67 -2.47 45.33
N PHE A 185 17.12 -2.07 44.18
CA PHE A 185 17.23 -2.87 42.96
C PHE A 185 18.67 -2.86 42.43
N ASN A 186 19.34 -4.01 42.51
CA ASN A 186 20.69 -4.15 42.00
C ASN A 186 20.70 -4.36 40.47
N ASN A 187 21.37 -3.47 39.75
CA ASN A 187 21.65 -3.55 38.30
C ASN A 187 23.05 -2.98 38.01
N PRO A 188 24.14 -3.73 38.30
CA PRO A 188 25.49 -3.18 38.38
C PRO A 188 26.13 -2.89 37.02
N ASP A 189 25.58 -3.46 35.95
CA ASP A 189 26.07 -3.33 34.57
C ASP A 189 25.17 -2.41 33.71
N ASP A 190 24.25 -1.67 34.34
CA ASP A 190 23.22 -0.82 33.69
C ASP A 190 22.47 -1.55 32.55
N ILE A 191 22.12 -2.82 32.78
CA ILE A 191 21.41 -3.66 31.80
C ILE A 191 20.05 -3.03 31.49
N PRO A 192 19.71 -2.77 30.20
CA PRO A 192 18.37 -2.35 29.81
C PRO A 192 17.35 -3.40 30.24
N LEU A 193 16.31 -2.96 30.97
CA LEU A 193 15.34 -3.87 31.60
C LEU A 193 14.19 -4.29 30.68
N GLU A 194 14.25 -3.91 29.41
CA GLU A 194 13.27 -4.27 28.38
C GLU A 194 13.23 -5.79 28.18
N LEU A 195 12.03 -6.38 28.28
CA LEU A 195 11.79 -7.75 27.83
C LEU A 195 11.13 -7.70 26.45
N SER A 196 11.86 -8.20 25.46
CA SER A 196 11.40 -8.31 24.08
C SER A 196 11.15 -9.79 23.75
N GLN A 197 9.93 -10.13 23.31
CA GLN A 197 9.56 -11.49 22.90
C GLN A 197 8.71 -11.45 21.64
N CYS A 198 8.81 -12.50 20.82
CA CYS A 198 7.90 -12.67 19.70
C CYS A 198 6.53 -13.17 20.16
N ASP A 199 5.49 -12.83 19.39
CA ASP A 199 4.20 -13.51 19.49
C ASP A 199 4.39 -14.98 19.11
N GLN A 200 4.00 -15.91 19.99
CA GLN A 200 4.23 -17.35 19.83
C GLN A 200 2.99 -18.19 20.20
N ASP A 201 1.86 -17.56 20.49
CA ASP A 201 0.73 -18.26 21.12
C ASP A 201 -0.12 -19.08 20.12
N GLY A 202 0.03 -18.80 18.82
CA GLY A 202 -0.71 -19.41 17.72
C GLY A 202 -1.69 -18.46 17.02
N VAL A 203 -1.82 -17.21 17.50
CA VAL A 203 -2.66 -16.14 16.97
C VAL A 203 -1.77 -14.96 16.56
N ASP A 204 -2.22 -14.15 15.61
CA ASP A 204 -1.60 -12.85 15.26
C ASP A 204 -2.44 -11.76 15.95
N ASP A 205 -2.34 -11.67 17.28
CA ASP A 205 -3.10 -10.69 18.10
C ASP A 205 -2.20 -9.71 18.88
N HIS A 206 -0.86 -9.87 18.76
CA HIS A 206 0.14 -9.06 19.43
C HIS A 206 0.04 -9.17 20.97
N ALA A 207 -0.21 -10.38 21.48
CA ALA A 207 -0.09 -10.74 22.88
C ALA A 207 0.82 -11.97 23.04
N THR A 208 1.61 -12.02 24.12
CA THR A 208 2.38 -13.22 24.46
C THR A 208 2.65 -13.29 25.96
N ALA A 209 3.12 -14.44 26.45
CA ALA A 209 3.36 -14.69 27.85
C ALA A 209 4.83 -14.44 28.23
N PHE A 210 5.10 -13.31 28.88
CA PHE A 210 6.42 -12.92 29.36
C PHE A 210 6.78 -13.59 30.68
N ASP A 211 8.03 -14.04 30.82
CA ASP A 211 8.63 -14.33 32.13
C ASP A 211 9.22 -13.05 32.72
N ILE A 212 8.38 -12.30 33.45
CA ILE A 212 8.80 -11.06 34.11
C ILE A 212 9.66 -11.33 35.37
N THR A 213 9.93 -12.61 35.70
CA THR A 213 10.89 -13.00 36.76
C THR A 213 12.33 -13.13 36.27
N THR A 214 12.59 -12.99 34.96
CA THR A 214 13.92 -13.10 34.32
C THR A 214 15.06 -12.44 35.10
N TYR A 215 14.84 -11.22 35.61
CA TYR A 215 15.84 -10.42 36.32
C TYR A 215 15.81 -10.54 37.87
N ALA A 216 14.95 -11.38 38.44
CA ALA A 216 14.71 -11.45 39.90
C ALA A 216 15.99 -11.64 40.73
N ASN A 217 16.89 -12.55 40.32
CA ASN A 217 18.16 -12.79 41.01
C ASN A 217 19.13 -11.60 40.89
N MET A 218 19.11 -10.89 39.76
CA MET A 218 19.94 -9.69 39.55
C MET A 218 19.49 -8.60 40.52
N PHE A 219 18.18 -8.32 40.54
CA PHE A 219 17.55 -7.31 41.39
C PHE A 219 17.81 -7.52 42.88
N VAL A 220 17.61 -8.75 43.39
CA VAL A 220 17.89 -9.08 44.81
C VAL A 220 19.38 -8.95 45.13
N GLY A 221 20.25 -9.42 44.22
CA GLY A 221 21.70 -9.38 44.41
C GLY A 221 22.13 -10.16 45.65
N SER A 222 22.74 -9.49 46.62
CA SER A 222 23.17 -10.08 47.90
C SER A 222 22.30 -9.71 49.09
N GLN A 223 21.13 -9.09 48.88
CA GLN A 223 20.23 -8.70 49.96
C GLN A 223 19.55 -9.94 50.56
N THR A 224 19.51 -10.01 51.89
CA THR A 224 18.67 -10.96 52.63
C THR A 224 17.36 -10.29 53.01
N ASP A 225 16.39 -11.10 53.44
CA ASP A 225 15.15 -10.60 54.05
C ASP A 225 14.35 -9.65 53.13
N VAL A 226 14.40 -9.90 51.82
CA VAL A 226 13.61 -9.21 50.80
C VAL A 226 12.73 -10.19 50.01
N ALA A 227 11.54 -9.76 49.64
CA ALA A 227 10.59 -10.48 48.80
C ALA A 227 10.22 -9.63 47.58
N LEU A 228 10.17 -10.25 46.40
CA LEU A 228 9.66 -9.64 45.16
C LEU A 228 8.18 -9.97 44.98
N THR A 229 7.40 -8.97 44.61
CA THR A 229 6.01 -9.13 44.15
C THR A 229 5.82 -8.38 42.83
N TYR A 230 5.07 -8.99 41.92
CA TYR A 230 4.80 -8.46 40.58
C TYR A 230 3.33 -8.12 40.47
N HIS A 231 3.01 -7.06 39.73
CA HIS A 231 1.69 -6.43 39.76
C HIS A 231 1.23 -6.05 38.35
N ALA A 232 -0.10 -6.03 38.13
CA ALA A 232 -0.69 -5.68 36.84
C ALA A 232 -0.79 -4.17 36.60
N ASN A 233 -0.65 -3.35 37.65
CA ASN A 233 -0.72 -1.89 37.58
C ASN A 233 0.09 -1.25 38.73
N SER A 234 0.32 0.06 38.62
CA SER A 234 1.10 0.81 39.61
C SER A 234 0.45 0.94 40.98
N ASN A 235 -0.88 0.84 41.10
CA ASN A 235 -1.57 1.01 42.40
C ASN A 235 -1.36 -0.23 43.28
N ASP A 236 -1.60 -1.41 42.71
CA ASP A 236 -1.33 -2.71 43.36
C ASP A 236 0.16 -2.83 43.74
N MET A 237 1.08 -2.34 42.89
CA MET A 237 2.52 -2.28 43.21
C MET A 237 2.85 -1.41 44.44
N THR A 238 2.27 -0.19 44.52
CA THR A 238 2.55 0.77 45.59
C THR A 238 1.91 0.37 46.91
N THR A 239 0.73 -0.23 46.90
CA THR A 239 0.05 -0.78 48.10
C THR A 239 0.67 -2.10 48.53
N GLY A 240 0.94 -3.00 47.58
CA GLY A 240 1.34 -4.39 47.79
C GLY A 240 0.19 -5.38 47.56
N ASP A 241 -0.99 -4.89 47.20
CA ASP A 241 -2.21 -5.66 46.96
C ASP A 241 -2.15 -6.48 45.67
N ASN A 242 -3.02 -7.48 45.56
CA ASN A 242 -3.27 -8.25 44.33
C ASN A 242 -2.01 -8.77 43.57
N PRO A 243 -0.95 -9.28 44.25
CA PRO A 243 0.26 -9.74 43.56
C PRO A 243 -0.05 -10.87 42.57
N LEU A 244 0.58 -10.81 41.39
CA LEU A 244 0.42 -11.77 40.31
C LEU A 244 0.80 -13.19 40.77
N ASN A 245 -0.15 -14.13 40.67
CA ASN A 245 0.05 -15.53 41.06
C ASN A 245 1.04 -16.30 40.16
N ASN A 246 1.28 -15.84 38.92
CA ASN A 246 2.19 -16.49 37.98
C ASN A 246 2.96 -15.46 37.12
N PRO A 247 3.96 -14.78 37.69
CA PRO A 247 4.78 -13.81 36.96
C PRO A 247 5.71 -14.44 35.91
N ALA A 248 5.88 -15.77 35.91
CA ALA A 248 6.67 -16.45 34.89
C ALA A 248 5.92 -16.67 33.55
N ALA A 249 4.64 -16.28 33.49
CA ALA A 249 3.82 -16.32 32.27
C ALA A 249 2.78 -15.18 32.28
N TYR A 250 3.27 -13.94 32.44
CA TYR A 250 2.45 -12.74 32.46
C TYR A 250 2.08 -12.32 31.03
N SER A 251 0.77 -12.26 30.74
CA SER A 251 0.25 -11.72 29.47
C SER A 251 0.02 -10.22 29.61
N ASN A 252 0.61 -9.43 28.71
CA ASN A 252 0.38 -8.00 28.60
C ASN A 252 -0.99 -7.68 27.99
N ALA A 253 -1.56 -6.52 28.32
CA ALA A 253 -2.85 -6.05 27.79
C ALA A 253 -2.73 -5.13 26.56
N GLY A 254 -1.53 -5.05 25.95
CA GLY A 254 -1.21 -4.21 24.80
C GLY A 254 0.29 -4.13 24.54
N ASN A 255 0.67 -3.71 23.33
CA ASN A 255 2.06 -3.58 22.87
C ASN A 255 2.35 -2.10 22.52
N PRO A 256 3.33 -1.42 23.17
CA PRO A 256 4.14 -1.89 24.30
C PRO A 256 3.31 -2.07 25.58
N GLY A 257 3.71 -3.04 26.42
CA GLY A 257 3.18 -3.25 27.75
C GLY A 257 4.15 -2.78 28.83
N THR A 258 3.69 -2.72 30.08
CA THR A 258 4.55 -2.41 31.24
C THR A 258 4.32 -3.45 32.34
N ALA A 259 5.41 -3.91 32.95
CA ALA A 259 5.40 -4.72 34.16
C ALA A 259 5.73 -3.86 35.39
N TYR A 260 5.08 -4.18 36.52
CA TYR A 260 5.24 -3.46 37.79
C TYR A 260 5.82 -4.40 38.85
N LEU A 261 6.92 -4.00 39.50
CA LEU A 261 7.67 -4.82 40.44
C LEU A 261 7.91 -4.06 41.76
N ARG A 262 7.59 -4.70 42.88
CA ARG A 262 7.83 -4.21 44.24
C ARG A 262 8.79 -5.16 44.97
N MET A 263 9.90 -4.64 45.47
CA MET A 263 10.78 -5.35 46.41
C MET A 263 10.47 -4.88 47.82
N THR A 264 10.12 -5.78 48.73
CA THR A 264 9.75 -5.47 50.13
C THR A 264 10.70 -6.18 51.10
N ASN A 265 11.30 -5.44 52.02
CA ASN A 265 12.03 -6.00 53.16
C ASN A 265 11.01 -6.68 54.12
N THR A 266 11.16 -7.98 54.34
CA THR A 266 10.22 -8.81 55.10
C THR A 266 10.32 -8.64 56.62
N ILE A 267 11.34 -7.92 57.11
CA ILE A 267 11.49 -7.58 58.53
C ILE A 267 10.89 -6.20 58.82
N THR A 268 11.26 -5.19 58.02
CA THR A 268 10.89 -3.79 58.27
C THR A 268 9.64 -3.35 57.54
N GLY A 269 9.18 -4.11 56.54
CA GLY A 269 8.09 -3.73 55.62
C GLY A 269 8.52 -2.73 54.53
N CYS A 270 9.70 -2.13 54.62
CA CYS A 270 10.18 -1.13 53.67
C CYS A 270 10.26 -1.66 52.26
N PHE A 271 9.79 -0.89 51.29
CA PHE A 271 9.70 -1.34 49.90
C PHE A 271 10.19 -0.29 48.92
N GLU A 272 10.72 -0.78 47.80
CA GLU A 272 11.09 0.02 46.63
C GLU A 272 10.35 -0.54 45.41
N THR A 273 10.08 0.30 44.42
CA THR A 273 9.33 -0.06 43.21
C THR A 273 10.10 0.18 41.93
N LEU A 274 9.87 -0.66 40.93
CA LEU A 274 10.52 -0.62 39.62
C LEU A 274 9.51 -1.02 38.53
N THR A 275 9.64 -0.40 37.35
CA THR A 275 8.87 -0.75 36.16
C THR A 275 9.80 -1.07 34.99
N PHE A 276 9.34 -1.91 34.08
CA PHE A 276 10.05 -2.18 32.82
C PHE A 276 9.09 -2.51 31.68
N ASP A 277 9.54 -2.23 30.47
CA ASP A 277 8.74 -2.34 29.24
C ASP A 277 8.75 -3.78 28.70
N LEU A 278 7.58 -4.18 28.19
CA LEU A 278 7.33 -5.48 27.54
C LEU A 278 7.00 -5.21 26.08
N ASN A 279 7.92 -5.55 25.18
CA ASN A 279 7.77 -5.32 23.75
C ASN A 279 7.51 -6.64 23.03
N ILE A 280 6.50 -6.66 22.16
CA ILE A 280 6.23 -7.80 21.29
C ILE A 280 6.80 -7.52 19.91
N THR A 281 7.74 -8.35 19.47
CA THR A 281 8.32 -8.27 18.13
C THR A 281 7.56 -9.14 17.15
N THR A 282 7.30 -8.57 15.97
CA THR A 282 6.74 -9.24 14.80
C THR A 282 7.82 -9.20 13.72
N ASP A 283 8.90 -9.95 13.91
CA ASP A 283 10.17 -9.85 13.16
C ASP A 283 10.10 -10.45 11.74
N VAL A 284 9.07 -10.10 10.96
CA VAL A 284 9.06 -10.24 9.51
C VAL A 284 9.15 -8.86 8.87
N VAL A 285 10.04 -8.72 7.89
CA VAL A 285 10.24 -7.47 7.15
C VAL A 285 10.15 -7.80 5.66
N ALA A 286 9.04 -7.40 5.04
CA ALA A 286 8.79 -7.62 3.64
C ALA A 286 9.75 -6.78 2.79
N GLY A 287 10.32 -7.41 1.76
CA GLY A 287 11.08 -6.69 0.75
C GLY A 287 10.17 -5.87 -0.17
N GLU A 288 10.75 -4.92 -0.91
CA GLU A 288 9.99 -4.05 -1.79
C GLU A 288 9.61 -4.79 -3.10
N PRO A 289 8.31 -5.01 -3.38
CA PRO A 289 7.86 -5.63 -4.63
C PRO A 289 7.99 -4.68 -5.84
N GLU A 290 8.12 -5.25 -7.03
CA GLU A 290 8.09 -4.48 -8.29
C GLU A 290 6.65 -4.23 -8.79
N ASN A 291 6.48 -3.17 -9.59
CA ASN A 291 5.19 -2.89 -10.24
C ASN A 291 5.04 -3.76 -11.50
N LEU A 292 3.93 -4.47 -11.63
CA LEU A 292 3.70 -5.37 -12.76
C LEU A 292 3.00 -4.63 -13.90
N VAL A 293 3.61 -4.62 -15.08
CA VAL A 293 3.11 -3.90 -16.26
C VAL A 293 2.97 -4.86 -17.44
N GLN A 294 1.80 -4.88 -18.06
CA GLN A 294 1.52 -5.72 -19.22
C GLN A 294 0.85 -4.94 -20.34
N CYS A 295 1.15 -5.28 -21.59
CA CYS A 295 0.43 -4.77 -22.75
C CYS A 295 -0.96 -5.41 -22.83
N ASP A 296 -1.96 -4.64 -23.26
CA ASP A 296 -3.24 -5.19 -23.71
C ASP A 296 -3.04 -6.13 -24.91
N THR A 297 -3.77 -7.24 -24.98
CA THR A 297 -3.69 -8.24 -26.07
C THR A 297 -4.95 -8.29 -26.93
N ASN A 298 -6.03 -7.61 -26.54
CA ASN A 298 -7.32 -7.67 -27.23
C ASN A 298 -8.06 -6.31 -27.34
N GLY A 299 -7.52 -5.25 -26.72
CA GLY A 299 -8.04 -3.87 -26.78
C GLY A 299 -9.11 -3.52 -25.74
N ASN A 300 -9.39 -4.41 -24.77
CA ASN A 300 -10.40 -4.17 -23.72
C ASN A 300 -9.86 -3.51 -22.43
N GLY A 301 -8.55 -3.32 -22.31
CA GLY A 301 -7.86 -2.73 -21.15
C GLY A 301 -7.76 -3.63 -19.92
N LEU A 302 -8.04 -4.93 -20.04
CA LEU A 302 -8.02 -5.92 -18.97
C LEU A 302 -6.97 -7.01 -19.25
N GLN A 303 -6.12 -7.31 -18.26
CA GLN A 303 -5.15 -8.40 -18.29
C GLN A 303 -5.10 -9.18 -16.99
N VAL A 304 -4.60 -10.42 -17.07
CA VAL A 304 -4.30 -11.28 -15.93
C VAL A 304 -2.83 -11.17 -15.58
N PHE A 305 -2.55 -10.56 -14.42
CA PHE A 305 -1.22 -10.44 -13.84
C PHE A 305 -0.92 -11.66 -12.97
N ASN A 306 0.31 -12.15 -13.01
CA ASN A 306 0.79 -13.15 -12.06
C ASN A 306 1.50 -12.44 -10.90
N LEU A 307 0.78 -12.24 -9.80
CA LEU A 307 1.25 -11.59 -8.59
C LEU A 307 2.42 -12.34 -7.92
N SER A 308 2.55 -13.65 -8.17
CA SER A 308 3.68 -14.45 -7.67
C SER A 308 5.03 -14.07 -8.31
N GLU A 309 5.04 -13.19 -9.33
CA GLU A 309 6.27 -12.58 -9.84
C GLU A 309 6.98 -11.71 -8.80
N ASN A 310 6.29 -11.31 -7.73
CA ASN A 310 6.84 -10.57 -6.58
C ASN A 310 7.04 -11.45 -5.33
N GLU A 311 6.88 -12.77 -5.41
CA GLU A 311 6.86 -13.62 -4.20
C GLU A 311 8.25 -13.68 -3.51
N ASP A 312 9.33 -13.77 -4.28
CA ASP A 312 10.70 -13.87 -3.75
C ASP A 312 11.19 -12.49 -3.22
N GLU A 313 10.83 -11.41 -3.90
CA GLU A 313 11.08 -10.02 -3.49
C GLU A 313 10.40 -9.71 -2.16
N ILE A 314 9.11 -10.05 -2.02
CA ILE A 314 8.36 -9.81 -0.78
C ILE A 314 8.93 -10.67 0.37
N LYS A 315 9.32 -11.93 0.11
CA LYS A 315 9.97 -12.81 1.11
C LYS A 315 11.31 -12.28 1.59
N ASN A 316 12.07 -11.55 0.77
CA ASN A 316 13.36 -10.98 1.14
C ASN A 316 14.36 -12.01 1.70
N GLY A 317 14.25 -13.28 1.27
CA GLY A 317 15.05 -14.41 1.73
C GLY A 317 14.54 -15.16 2.97
N ASP A 318 13.38 -14.81 3.54
CA ASP A 318 12.78 -15.54 4.66
C ASP A 318 11.91 -16.72 4.18
N GLU A 319 12.51 -17.90 4.12
CA GLU A 319 11.85 -19.18 3.75
C GLU A 319 10.82 -19.69 4.79
N GLY A 320 10.71 -19.07 5.97
CA GLY A 320 9.70 -19.41 6.99
C GLY A 320 8.32 -18.76 6.76
N THR A 321 8.23 -17.91 5.74
CA THR A 321 7.08 -17.02 5.50
C THR A 321 6.25 -17.42 4.28
N VAL A 322 5.01 -16.94 4.26
CA VAL A 322 4.05 -17.12 3.17
C VAL A 322 3.57 -15.75 2.71
N VAL A 323 3.51 -15.54 1.40
CA VAL A 323 2.96 -14.31 0.81
C VAL A 323 1.49 -14.55 0.42
N THR A 324 0.61 -13.62 0.81
CA THR A 324 -0.79 -13.58 0.36
C THR A 324 -1.15 -12.20 -0.17
N TYR A 325 -2.01 -12.12 -1.18
CA TYR A 325 -2.31 -10.86 -1.89
C TYR A 325 -3.74 -10.38 -1.61
N TYR A 326 -3.92 -9.05 -1.56
CA TYR A 326 -5.19 -8.38 -1.26
C TYR A 326 -5.36 -7.12 -2.10
N ARG A 327 -6.61 -6.67 -2.25
CA ARG A 327 -6.95 -5.45 -3.02
C ARG A 327 -6.97 -4.16 -2.19
N THR A 328 -6.87 -4.26 -0.87
CA THR A 328 -6.87 -3.13 0.06
C THR A 328 -5.99 -3.46 1.26
N GLN A 329 -5.39 -2.43 1.86
CA GLN A 329 -4.56 -2.57 3.06
C GLN A 329 -5.36 -3.20 4.22
N GLN A 330 -6.59 -2.75 4.46
CA GLN A 330 -7.43 -3.25 5.55
C GLN A 330 -7.73 -4.75 5.40
N ASN A 331 -8.02 -5.22 4.18
CA ASN A 331 -8.24 -6.64 3.93
C ASN A 331 -6.97 -7.48 4.16
N ALA A 332 -5.78 -6.89 3.93
CA ALA A 332 -4.52 -7.55 4.23
C ALA A 332 -4.31 -7.66 5.75
N ILE A 333 -4.46 -6.56 6.50
CA ILE A 333 -4.42 -6.53 7.98
C ILE A 333 -5.38 -7.57 8.56
N ASP A 334 -6.65 -7.52 8.18
CA ASP A 334 -7.70 -8.40 8.70
C ASP A 334 -7.64 -9.84 8.14
N LYS A 335 -6.71 -10.12 7.20
CA LYS A 335 -6.56 -11.40 6.50
C LYS A 335 -7.85 -11.90 5.81
N VAL A 336 -8.68 -10.98 5.29
CA VAL A 336 -9.97 -11.28 4.64
C VAL A 336 -9.99 -11.01 3.14
N GLY A 337 -10.62 -11.91 2.38
CA GLY A 337 -10.82 -11.70 0.94
C GLY A 337 -9.52 -11.67 0.14
N ALA A 338 -8.57 -12.54 0.48
CA ALA A 338 -7.35 -12.78 -0.29
C ALA A 338 -7.68 -13.09 -1.76
N ILE A 339 -6.87 -12.55 -2.67
CA ILE A 339 -6.90 -12.85 -4.10
C ILE A 339 -5.82 -13.89 -4.44
N GLY A 340 -6.10 -14.72 -5.44
CA GLY A 340 -5.13 -15.72 -5.92
C GLY A 340 -3.95 -15.09 -6.63
N PRO A 341 -2.87 -15.87 -6.89
CA PRO A 341 -1.67 -15.37 -7.56
C PRO A 341 -1.95 -14.89 -8.99
N LEU A 342 -2.99 -15.41 -9.67
CA LEU A 342 -3.46 -14.85 -10.94
C LEU A 342 -4.61 -13.88 -10.66
N HIS A 343 -4.39 -12.59 -10.93
CA HIS A 343 -5.38 -11.53 -10.72
C HIS A 343 -5.62 -10.72 -11.99
N GLN A 344 -6.90 -10.54 -12.35
CA GLN A 344 -7.29 -9.64 -13.43
C GLN A 344 -7.62 -8.26 -12.88
N ASN A 345 -7.13 -7.19 -13.51
CA ASN A 345 -7.61 -5.84 -13.19
C ASN A 345 -9.11 -5.70 -13.52
N ASN A 346 -9.73 -4.74 -12.85
CA ASN A 346 -11.17 -4.55 -12.75
C ASN A 346 -11.65 -3.34 -13.54
N VAL A 347 -10.78 -2.34 -13.70
CA VAL A 347 -11.05 -1.12 -14.47
C VAL A 347 -10.05 -1.03 -15.63
N ALA A 348 -10.58 -0.88 -16.85
CA ALA A 348 -9.78 -0.85 -18.07
C ALA A 348 -8.74 0.28 -18.06
N TYR A 349 -7.46 -0.07 -18.29
CA TYR A 349 -6.30 0.84 -18.28
C TYR A 349 -6.07 1.65 -16.98
N ALA A 350 -6.81 1.36 -15.91
CA ALA A 350 -6.54 1.94 -14.61
C ALA A 350 -5.31 1.26 -13.98
N GLU A 351 -4.59 2.03 -13.17
CA GLU A 351 -3.56 1.52 -12.28
C GLU A 351 -4.26 1.03 -10.99
N GLU A 352 -4.05 -0.23 -10.62
CA GLU A 352 -4.66 -0.82 -9.42
C GLU A 352 -3.57 -1.20 -8.40
N THR A 353 -3.75 -0.82 -7.14
CA THR A 353 -2.83 -1.15 -6.05
C THR A 353 -3.15 -2.53 -5.48
N ILE A 354 -2.14 -3.39 -5.39
CA ILE A 354 -2.19 -4.70 -4.76
C ILE A 354 -1.33 -4.67 -3.49
N TRP A 355 -1.82 -5.29 -2.42
CA TRP A 355 -1.15 -5.43 -1.14
C TRP A 355 -0.68 -6.87 -0.96
N GLY A 356 0.64 -7.07 -0.89
CA GLY A 356 1.24 -8.31 -0.44
C GLY A 356 1.39 -8.30 1.09
N ARG A 357 0.86 -9.33 1.75
CA ARG A 357 1.08 -9.63 3.16
C ARG A 357 2.10 -10.76 3.26
N LEU A 358 3.27 -10.44 3.77
CA LEU A 358 4.25 -11.42 4.25
C LEU A 358 3.79 -11.86 5.64
N GLU A 359 3.58 -13.14 5.87
CA GLU A 359 3.20 -13.70 7.17
C GLU A 359 4.15 -14.83 7.55
N ASN A 360 4.65 -14.83 8.79
CA ASN A 360 5.37 -15.99 9.29
C ASN A 360 4.39 -17.12 9.63
N SER A 361 4.70 -18.33 9.17
CA SER A 361 3.87 -19.52 9.43
C SER A 361 4.46 -20.47 10.48
N THR A 362 5.68 -20.19 10.94
CA THR A 362 6.47 -21.05 11.85
C THR A 362 7.33 -20.23 12.82
N GLY A 363 6.77 -19.87 13.99
CA GLY A 363 7.53 -19.28 15.09
C GLY A 363 6.91 -17.99 15.60
N CYS A 364 7.59 -16.87 15.33
CA CYS A 364 7.11 -15.52 15.63
C CYS A 364 5.91 -15.20 14.74
N PHE A 365 4.69 -15.25 15.28
CA PHE A 365 3.49 -14.81 14.56
C PHE A 365 3.55 -13.30 14.35
N GLY A 366 3.07 -12.87 13.19
CA GLY A 366 3.16 -11.48 12.76
C GLY A 366 3.22 -11.37 11.24
N HIS A 367 3.04 -10.15 10.76
CA HIS A 367 2.99 -9.86 9.34
C HIS A 367 3.54 -8.47 8.99
N ASP A 368 4.07 -8.33 7.77
CA ASP A 368 4.40 -7.04 7.16
C ASP A 368 3.67 -6.88 5.82
N LEU A 369 3.39 -5.63 5.47
CA LEU A 369 2.53 -5.24 4.35
C LEU A 369 3.27 -4.33 3.37
N LYS A 370 3.41 -4.78 2.13
CA LYS A 370 3.95 -3.98 1.03
C LYS A 370 2.94 -3.87 -0.10
N SER A 371 3.00 -2.76 -0.82
CA SER A 371 2.08 -2.48 -1.93
C SER A 371 2.84 -2.25 -3.23
N PHE A 372 2.35 -2.84 -4.32
CA PHE A 372 2.77 -2.56 -5.68
C PHE A 372 1.56 -2.22 -6.55
N THR A 373 1.79 -1.72 -7.76
CA THR A 373 0.75 -1.48 -8.74
C THR A 373 0.76 -2.51 -9.86
N ILE A 374 -0.43 -2.81 -10.39
CA ILE A 374 -0.62 -3.51 -11.66
C ILE A 374 -1.16 -2.53 -12.69
N LYS A 375 -0.68 -2.62 -13.94
CA LYS A 375 -1.05 -1.65 -14.99
C LYS A 375 -1.12 -2.29 -16.39
N VAL A 376 -2.26 -2.08 -17.06
CA VAL A 376 -2.44 -2.45 -18.47
C VAL A 376 -2.07 -1.26 -19.35
N ILE A 377 -1.15 -1.48 -20.30
CA ILE A 377 -0.73 -0.48 -21.28
C ILE A 377 -1.49 -0.70 -22.60
N PRO A 378 -2.13 0.35 -23.16
CA PRO A 378 -2.82 0.22 -24.45
C PRO A 378 -1.86 -0.08 -25.60
N LEU A 379 -2.35 -0.85 -26.58
CA LEU A 379 -1.64 -1.07 -27.84
C LEU A 379 -1.58 0.22 -28.68
N PRO A 380 -0.52 0.42 -29.48
CA PRO A 380 -0.52 1.48 -30.48
C PRO A 380 -1.59 1.20 -31.54
N THR A 381 -2.39 2.21 -31.88
CA THR A 381 -3.52 2.06 -32.83
C THR A 381 -3.14 2.51 -34.24
N PHE A 382 -3.54 1.76 -35.27
CA PHE A 382 -3.35 2.20 -36.65
C PHE A 382 -4.33 3.33 -36.97
N ASN A 383 -3.82 4.51 -37.35
CA ASN A 383 -4.67 5.65 -37.74
C ASN A 383 -5.13 5.54 -39.22
N ASN A 384 -5.86 4.49 -39.55
CA ASN A 384 -6.57 4.37 -40.83
C ASN A 384 -8.03 4.85 -40.69
N GLN A 385 -8.22 6.18 -40.81
CA GLN A 385 -9.55 6.76 -41.01
C GLN A 385 -10.25 5.99 -42.16
N ASP A 386 -11.56 5.70 -41.99
CA ASP A 386 -12.42 4.91 -42.88
C ASP A 386 -12.22 3.38 -42.93
N GLY A 387 -11.26 2.80 -42.17
CA GLY A 387 -11.13 1.34 -42.04
C GLY A 387 -10.79 0.60 -43.34
N LEU A 388 -10.33 1.32 -44.36
CA LEU A 388 -9.86 0.77 -45.61
C LEU A 388 -8.59 -0.06 -45.37
N LEU A 389 -8.50 -1.22 -46.02
CA LEU A 389 -7.25 -1.95 -46.13
C LEU A 389 -6.33 -1.15 -47.06
N PRO A 390 -5.17 -0.66 -46.59
CA PRO A 390 -4.24 0.07 -47.43
C PRO A 390 -3.72 -0.86 -48.52
N ARG A 391 -3.68 -0.34 -49.75
CA ARG A 391 -3.20 -1.07 -50.92
C ARG A 391 -2.14 -0.25 -51.67
N ILE A 392 -1.09 -0.91 -52.12
CA ILE A 392 -0.12 -0.34 -53.07
C ILE A 392 -0.29 -1.07 -54.38
N THR A 393 -0.68 -0.33 -55.41
CA THR A 393 -0.83 -0.85 -56.77
C THR A 393 0.31 -0.34 -57.63
N LYS A 394 1.01 -1.26 -58.31
CA LYS A 394 1.99 -0.96 -59.37
C LYS A 394 1.58 -1.67 -60.66
N CYS A 395 2.25 -1.38 -61.77
CA CYS A 395 2.26 -2.29 -62.92
C CYS A 395 3.63 -2.98 -62.98
N ASP A 396 3.69 -4.09 -63.70
CA ASP A 396 4.92 -4.80 -64.03
C ASP A 396 5.55 -4.12 -65.26
N ASP A 397 6.59 -3.31 -65.03
CA ASP A 397 7.22 -2.43 -66.03
C ASP A 397 8.71 -2.73 -66.33
N ASP A 398 9.28 -3.80 -65.76
CA ASP A 398 10.73 -4.06 -65.78
C ASP A 398 11.28 -4.68 -67.09
N LEU A 399 10.36 -4.95 -68.03
CA LEU A 399 10.57 -5.64 -69.32
C LEU A 399 10.73 -7.18 -69.23
N ILE A 400 10.29 -7.81 -68.13
CA ILE A 400 10.09 -9.26 -67.95
C ILE A 400 8.63 -9.53 -67.55
N ASP A 401 7.90 -10.38 -68.29
CA ASP A 401 6.52 -10.79 -67.95
C ASP A 401 6.54 -11.84 -66.82
N ASP A 402 6.75 -11.41 -65.58
CA ASP A 402 6.77 -12.28 -64.39
C ASP A 402 5.79 -11.88 -63.27
N ASN A 403 5.05 -10.78 -63.45
CA ASN A 403 4.04 -10.25 -62.53
C ASN A 403 4.66 -9.78 -61.19
N SER A 404 5.86 -9.18 -61.28
CA SER A 404 6.63 -8.62 -60.16
C SER A 404 6.78 -7.10 -60.25
N ALA A 405 7.02 -6.45 -59.11
CA ALA A 405 7.61 -5.11 -59.02
C ALA A 405 8.27 -4.91 -57.64
N GLU A 406 9.17 -3.93 -57.53
CA GLU A 406 9.64 -3.46 -56.21
C GLU A 406 8.59 -2.54 -55.57
N PHE A 407 8.21 -2.77 -54.32
CA PHE A 407 7.25 -1.96 -53.56
C PHE A 407 7.92 -1.22 -52.40
N ASP A 408 7.60 0.07 -52.26
CA ASP A 408 7.90 0.85 -51.04
C ASP A 408 6.76 0.66 -50.05
N LEU A 409 6.96 -0.26 -49.09
CA LEU A 409 6.01 -0.61 -48.06
C LEU A 409 5.83 0.51 -47.02
N THR A 410 6.78 1.47 -46.95
CA THR A 410 6.81 2.53 -45.94
C THR A 410 5.89 3.71 -46.26
N VAL A 411 5.34 3.77 -47.48
CA VAL A 411 4.49 4.88 -47.97
C VAL A 411 3.32 5.25 -47.06
N PHE A 412 2.81 4.30 -46.26
CA PHE A 412 1.70 4.50 -45.32
C PHE A 412 2.12 4.78 -43.87
N GLU A 413 3.41 4.77 -43.51
CA GLU A 413 3.86 5.01 -42.12
C GLU A 413 3.37 6.34 -41.51
N PRO A 414 3.38 7.49 -42.23
CA PRO A 414 2.83 8.73 -41.69
C PRO A 414 1.34 8.65 -41.40
N MET A 415 0.59 7.88 -42.21
CA MET A 415 -0.85 7.65 -41.99
C MET A 415 -1.06 6.76 -40.77
N PHE A 416 -0.38 5.61 -40.71
CA PHE A 416 -0.48 4.65 -39.60
C PHE A 416 -0.11 5.27 -38.26
N THR A 417 0.95 6.07 -38.22
CA THR A 417 1.42 6.77 -37.01
C THR A 417 0.41 7.79 -36.50
N GLY A 418 -0.18 8.58 -37.41
CA GLY A 418 -1.08 9.67 -37.04
C GLY A 418 -0.40 10.65 -36.08
N ASN A 419 -0.92 10.74 -34.85
CA ASN A 419 -0.39 11.61 -33.79
C ASN A 419 0.44 10.87 -32.73
N GLN A 420 0.71 9.58 -32.89
CA GLN A 420 1.49 8.79 -31.92
C GLN A 420 2.99 9.12 -32.02
N SER A 421 3.67 9.22 -30.87
CA SER A 421 5.12 9.29 -30.78
C SER A 421 5.74 7.91 -30.57
N ASP A 422 7.07 7.84 -30.71
CA ASP A 422 7.87 6.66 -30.35
C ASP A 422 7.46 5.38 -31.10
N ILE A 423 6.98 5.54 -32.34
CA ILE A 423 6.55 4.42 -33.19
C ILE A 423 7.70 3.93 -34.07
N LEU A 424 7.86 2.61 -34.15
CA LEU A 424 8.70 1.91 -35.11
C LEU A 424 7.88 0.86 -35.87
N PHE A 425 8.08 0.76 -37.18
CA PHE A 425 7.44 -0.24 -38.04
C PHE A 425 8.43 -1.34 -38.43
N THR A 426 7.90 -2.55 -38.59
CA THR A 426 8.57 -3.66 -39.27
C THR A 426 7.56 -4.42 -40.14
N TYR A 427 7.99 -4.90 -41.30
CA TYR A 427 7.13 -5.55 -42.29
C TYR A 427 7.45 -7.04 -42.36
N HIS A 428 6.43 -7.88 -42.54
CA HIS A 428 6.55 -9.33 -42.47
C HIS A 428 5.68 -10.01 -43.52
N THR A 429 6.14 -11.14 -44.06
CA THR A 429 5.37 -11.98 -44.98
C THR A 429 4.50 -13.03 -44.27
N SER A 430 4.50 -13.03 -42.92
CA SER A 430 3.77 -13.99 -42.08
C SER A 430 3.19 -13.30 -40.86
N GLU A 431 1.92 -13.58 -40.55
CA GLU A 431 1.21 -13.02 -39.40
C GLU A 431 1.89 -13.37 -38.08
N ASN A 432 2.24 -14.65 -37.89
CA ASN A 432 2.92 -15.12 -36.68
C ASN A 432 4.24 -14.39 -36.45
N ASN A 433 5.00 -14.15 -37.52
CA ASN A 433 6.27 -13.42 -37.48
C ASN A 433 6.06 -11.95 -37.09
N ALA A 434 5.01 -11.30 -37.61
CA ALA A 434 4.62 -9.96 -37.20
C ALA A 434 4.21 -9.89 -35.72
N GLN A 435 3.43 -10.86 -35.22
CA GLN A 435 3.02 -10.90 -33.80
C GLN A 435 4.25 -10.94 -32.88
N ILE A 436 5.16 -11.88 -33.10
CA ILE A 436 6.34 -12.11 -32.23
C ILE A 436 7.58 -11.28 -32.61
N GLY A 437 7.53 -10.49 -33.69
CA GLY A 437 8.63 -9.62 -34.13
C GLY A 437 9.84 -10.34 -34.75
N LEU A 438 9.68 -11.54 -35.29
CA LEU A 438 10.77 -12.33 -35.89
C LEU A 438 10.78 -12.23 -37.42
N SER A 439 11.97 -12.35 -38.02
CA SER A 439 12.17 -12.36 -39.48
C SER A 439 11.49 -11.20 -40.25
N PRO A 440 11.74 -9.93 -39.87
CA PRO A 440 11.27 -8.79 -40.65
C PRO A 440 11.90 -8.76 -42.05
N ILE A 441 11.18 -8.19 -43.00
CA ILE A 441 11.66 -7.84 -44.35
C ILE A 441 12.82 -6.85 -44.18
N GLY A 442 13.99 -7.22 -44.74
CA GLY A 442 15.24 -6.50 -44.51
C GLY A 442 15.34 -5.13 -45.19
N ASP A 443 14.70 -4.98 -46.35
CA ASP A 443 14.54 -3.69 -47.03
C ASP A 443 13.05 -3.51 -47.42
N PRO A 444 12.31 -2.66 -46.70
CA PRO A 444 10.91 -2.38 -47.01
C PRO A 444 10.71 -1.30 -48.08
N LEU A 445 11.77 -0.61 -48.55
CA LEU A 445 11.68 0.42 -49.59
C LEU A 445 11.69 -0.16 -51.01
N THR A 446 12.23 -1.37 -51.17
CA THR A 446 12.48 -2.04 -52.46
C THR A 446 11.93 -3.49 -52.49
N TYR A 447 10.89 -3.78 -51.71
CA TYR A 447 10.40 -5.15 -51.52
C TYR A 447 9.77 -5.73 -52.79
N SER A 448 10.38 -6.74 -53.40
CA SER A 448 9.78 -7.50 -54.50
C SER A 448 8.70 -8.46 -54.00
N ASN A 449 7.53 -8.46 -54.65
CA ASN A 449 6.46 -9.39 -54.33
C ASN A 449 6.79 -10.84 -54.76
N THR A 450 6.12 -11.81 -54.13
CA THR A 450 6.22 -13.25 -54.46
C THR A 450 4.90 -13.82 -55.00
N SER A 451 3.84 -13.00 -54.98
CA SER A 451 2.51 -13.25 -55.53
C SER A 451 1.83 -11.90 -55.79
N SER A 452 0.72 -11.89 -56.54
CA SER A 452 -0.07 -10.69 -56.79
C SER A 452 -1.55 -11.08 -56.90
N PRO A 453 -2.45 -10.53 -56.06
CA PRO A 453 -2.15 -9.69 -54.88
C PRO A 453 -1.43 -10.47 -53.77
N GLN A 454 -0.68 -9.78 -52.93
CA GLN A 454 0.01 -10.31 -51.75
C GLN A 454 -0.30 -9.49 -50.50
N THR A 455 -0.57 -10.17 -49.38
CA THR A 455 -0.69 -9.54 -48.06
C THR A 455 0.66 -9.44 -47.37
N ILE A 456 0.98 -8.25 -46.89
CA ILE A 456 2.09 -7.92 -45.99
C ILE A 456 1.52 -7.59 -44.61
N TYR A 457 2.15 -8.11 -43.57
CA TYR A 457 1.79 -7.85 -42.18
C TYR A 457 2.68 -6.72 -41.64
N VAL A 458 2.06 -5.64 -41.18
CA VAL A 458 2.73 -4.46 -40.65
C VAL A 458 2.71 -4.55 -39.13
N ARG A 459 3.86 -4.68 -38.50
CA ARG A 459 4.01 -4.66 -37.05
C ARG A 459 4.44 -3.28 -36.60
N MET A 460 3.59 -2.62 -35.83
CA MET A 460 3.82 -1.30 -35.24
C MET A 460 4.11 -1.45 -33.74
N ILE A 461 5.28 -1.01 -33.27
CA ILE A 461 5.66 -1.01 -31.86
C ILE A 461 5.80 0.41 -31.33
N ASN A 462 5.31 0.67 -30.11
CA ASN A 462 5.67 1.85 -29.36
C ASN A 462 6.95 1.55 -28.54
N THR A 463 8.07 2.20 -28.86
CA THR A 463 9.39 1.91 -28.28
C THR A 463 9.55 2.41 -26.85
N ALA A 464 8.67 3.28 -26.36
CA ALA A 464 8.62 3.72 -24.97
C ALA A 464 7.95 2.69 -24.03
N THR A 465 7.06 1.83 -24.56
CA THR A 465 6.29 0.85 -23.78
C THR A 465 6.56 -0.61 -24.14
N GLY A 466 7.15 -0.88 -25.30
CA GLY A 466 7.32 -2.23 -25.86
C GLY A 466 6.06 -2.82 -26.49
N CYS A 467 4.88 -2.21 -26.29
CA CYS A 467 3.61 -2.72 -26.78
C CYS A 467 3.46 -2.56 -28.30
N ALA A 468 2.87 -3.56 -28.95
CA ALA A 468 2.81 -3.64 -30.40
C ALA A 468 1.48 -4.15 -30.93
N ALA A 469 1.08 -3.62 -32.08
CA ALA A 469 -0.09 -4.07 -32.84
C ALA A 469 0.34 -4.57 -34.23
N VAL A 470 -0.46 -5.47 -34.80
CA VAL A 470 -0.28 -5.98 -36.17
C VAL A 470 -1.46 -5.54 -37.03
N GLY A 471 -1.14 -4.91 -38.16
CA GLY A 471 -2.07 -4.56 -39.24
C GLY A 471 -1.70 -5.27 -40.53
N THR A 472 -2.42 -4.98 -41.60
CA THR A 472 -2.17 -5.56 -42.94
C THR A 472 -2.08 -4.48 -44.02
N LEU A 473 -1.33 -4.80 -45.06
CA LEU A 473 -1.07 -4.01 -46.26
C LEU A 473 -1.16 -4.94 -47.47
N GLU A 474 -1.95 -4.58 -48.47
CA GLU A 474 -2.05 -5.33 -49.72
C GLU A 474 -1.12 -4.72 -50.78
N ILE A 475 -0.37 -5.56 -51.50
CA ILE A 475 0.40 -5.15 -52.67
C ILE A 475 -0.11 -5.89 -53.90
N GLU A 476 -0.31 -5.18 -55.01
CA GLU A 476 -1.00 -5.69 -56.20
C GLU A 476 -0.35 -5.14 -57.49
N ILE A 477 -0.18 -6.01 -58.48
CA ILE A 477 0.19 -5.65 -59.84
C ILE A 477 -1.08 -5.52 -60.69
N VAL A 478 -1.26 -4.38 -61.35
CA VAL A 478 -2.38 -4.08 -62.24
C VAL A 478 -1.85 -3.70 -63.61
N ASN A 479 -1.99 -4.64 -64.56
CA ASN A 479 -1.49 -4.52 -65.93
C ASN A 479 -2.63 -4.30 -66.96
N THR A 480 -3.76 -3.70 -66.58
CA THR A 480 -4.90 -3.55 -67.49
C THR A 480 -4.79 -2.30 -68.37
N VAL A 481 -4.57 -2.48 -69.67
CA VAL A 481 -4.99 -1.48 -70.69
C VAL A 481 -6.43 -1.78 -71.13
N MET A 482 -7.12 -0.80 -71.71
CA MET A 482 -8.47 -0.98 -72.24
C MET A 482 -8.58 -0.36 -73.63
N ALA A 483 -8.86 -1.18 -74.62
CA ALA A 483 -8.98 -0.78 -76.01
C ALA A 483 -10.33 -0.11 -76.28
N GLY A 484 -10.29 1.01 -77.00
CA GLY A 484 -11.48 1.64 -77.55
C GLY A 484 -12.02 0.88 -78.76
N MET A 485 -13.26 1.18 -79.13
CA MET A 485 -13.95 0.48 -80.22
C MET A 485 -13.42 0.92 -81.60
N PRO A 486 -12.80 0.02 -82.40
CA PRO A 486 -12.38 0.33 -83.77
C PRO A 486 -13.58 0.49 -84.72
N ALA A 487 -13.37 1.19 -85.83
CA ALA A 487 -14.33 1.28 -86.92
C ALA A 487 -14.10 0.18 -87.98
N ASN A 488 -15.19 -0.31 -88.59
CA ASN A 488 -15.10 -1.18 -89.76
C ASN A 488 -14.57 -0.38 -90.96
N LEU A 489 -13.64 -0.95 -91.73
CA LEU A 489 -13.07 -0.31 -92.91
C LEU A 489 -13.75 -0.84 -94.18
N GLN A 490 -14.13 0.06 -95.07
CA GLN A 490 -14.85 -0.29 -96.29
C GLN A 490 -14.34 0.53 -97.48
N LEU A 491 -14.01 -0.17 -98.57
CA LEU A 491 -13.47 0.45 -99.79
C LEU A 491 -14.27 -0.01 -101.01
N CYS A 492 -14.47 0.89 -101.97
CA CYS A 492 -15.07 0.53 -103.25
C CYS A 492 -14.04 -0.18 -104.15
N ASP A 493 -14.46 -1.25 -104.81
CA ASP A 493 -13.76 -1.77 -105.96
C ASP A 493 -13.86 -0.77 -107.14
N THR A 494 -12.82 -0.71 -107.97
CA THR A 494 -12.63 0.20 -109.11
C THR A 494 -11.90 -0.48 -110.27
N ASN A 495 -11.27 -1.64 -110.03
CA ASN A 495 -10.70 -2.53 -111.03
C ASN A 495 -11.46 -3.87 -111.12
N ALA A 496 -12.53 -4.03 -110.31
CA ALA A 496 -13.47 -5.15 -110.29
C ALA A 496 -12.85 -6.53 -109.98
N ASN A 497 -11.65 -6.56 -109.38
CA ASN A 497 -10.93 -7.80 -109.08
C ASN A 497 -11.22 -8.37 -107.68
N GLY A 498 -11.97 -7.65 -106.84
CA GLY A 498 -12.32 -8.02 -105.48
C GLY A 498 -11.21 -7.80 -104.45
N PHE A 499 -10.13 -7.10 -104.77
CA PHE A 499 -8.98 -6.90 -103.88
C PHE A 499 -8.67 -5.43 -103.57
N ARG A 500 -8.37 -5.13 -102.31
CA ARG A 500 -8.02 -3.81 -101.79
C ARG A 500 -6.97 -3.88 -100.70
N GLU A 501 -6.09 -2.89 -100.73
CA GLU A 501 -5.21 -2.52 -99.64
C GLU A 501 -5.97 -1.59 -98.68
N PHE A 502 -6.05 -1.98 -97.41
CA PHE A 502 -6.69 -1.26 -96.33
C PHE A 502 -5.61 -0.67 -95.41
N ASN A 503 -5.74 0.60 -95.04
CA ASN A 503 -4.92 1.17 -93.98
C ASN A 503 -5.51 0.84 -92.61
N LEU A 504 -5.00 -0.20 -91.98
CA LEU A 504 -5.44 -0.67 -90.65
C LEU A 504 -5.17 0.39 -89.57
N SER A 505 -4.06 1.14 -89.67
CA SER A 505 -3.70 2.17 -88.67
C SER A 505 -4.62 3.38 -88.65
N ALA A 506 -5.59 3.46 -89.57
CA ALA A 506 -6.72 4.39 -89.45
C ALA A 506 -7.51 4.18 -88.14
N ASN A 507 -7.46 2.98 -87.56
CA ASN A 507 -8.09 2.66 -86.28
C ASN A 507 -7.19 2.92 -85.05
N ASP A 508 -5.90 3.21 -85.20
CA ASP A 508 -4.94 3.38 -84.08
C ASP A 508 -5.47 4.33 -83.00
N ALA A 509 -5.96 5.51 -83.41
CA ALA A 509 -6.43 6.53 -82.47
C ALA A 509 -7.71 6.12 -81.71
N ALA A 510 -8.59 5.35 -82.36
CA ALA A 510 -9.82 4.84 -81.75
C ALA A 510 -9.52 3.69 -80.78
N ILE A 511 -8.65 2.76 -81.19
CA ILE A 511 -8.23 1.62 -80.37
C ILE A 511 -7.45 2.09 -79.15
N LYS A 512 -6.55 3.07 -79.28
CA LYS A 512 -5.81 3.64 -78.14
C LYS A 512 -6.71 4.37 -77.16
N ASN A 513 -7.88 4.89 -77.57
CA ASN A 513 -8.84 5.57 -76.69
C ASN A 513 -8.23 6.69 -75.81
N GLY A 514 -7.18 7.37 -76.30
CA GLY A 514 -6.43 8.37 -75.54
C GLY A 514 -5.31 7.85 -74.63
N ALA A 515 -5.14 6.53 -74.48
CA ALA A 515 -4.06 5.91 -73.71
C ALA A 515 -2.69 6.29 -74.28
N GLN A 516 -1.87 6.93 -73.44
CA GLN A 516 -0.48 7.23 -73.74
C GLN A 516 0.41 6.02 -73.45
N GLY A 517 1.60 5.96 -74.05
CA GLY A 517 2.50 4.82 -73.84
C GLY A 517 1.89 3.49 -74.30
N THR A 518 1.18 3.49 -75.42
CA THR A 518 0.58 2.28 -76.02
C THR A 518 0.83 2.20 -77.52
N PHE A 519 0.87 1.00 -78.05
CA PHE A 519 0.94 0.70 -79.47
C PHE A 519 -0.14 -0.31 -79.88
N VAL A 520 -0.43 -0.37 -81.18
CA VAL A 520 -1.45 -1.24 -81.74
C VAL A 520 -0.81 -2.14 -82.80
N THR A 521 -1.00 -3.44 -82.67
CA THR A 521 -0.62 -4.45 -83.68
C THR A 521 -1.86 -5.16 -84.19
N TYR A 522 -1.83 -5.61 -85.44
CA TYR A 522 -2.99 -6.18 -86.14
C TYR A 522 -2.74 -7.63 -86.55
N PHE A 523 -3.79 -8.47 -86.52
CA PHE A 523 -3.70 -9.92 -86.71
C PHE A 523 -4.89 -10.47 -87.50
N ALA A 524 -4.68 -11.61 -88.16
CA ALA A 524 -5.71 -12.29 -88.94
C ALA A 524 -6.66 -13.16 -88.09
N SER A 525 -6.29 -13.48 -86.85
CA SER A 525 -7.12 -14.25 -85.91
C SER A 525 -6.94 -13.78 -84.46
N GLN A 526 -7.89 -14.15 -83.60
CA GLN A 526 -7.81 -13.88 -82.16
C GLN A 526 -6.59 -14.57 -81.54
N GLN A 527 -6.36 -15.84 -81.90
CA GLN A 527 -5.27 -16.64 -81.34
C GLN A 527 -3.89 -16.08 -81.69
N ASP A 528 -3.74 -15.53 -82.89
CA ASP A 528 -2.52 -14.84 -83.33
C ASP A 528 -2.30 -13.54 -82.53
N ALA A 529 -3.39 -12.81 -82.23
CA ALA A 529 -3.36 -11.59 -81.42
C ALA A 529 -3.07 -11.85 -79.94
N GLU A 530 -3.61 -12.93 -79.35
CA GLU A 530 -3.31 -13.38 -77.98
C GLU A 530 -1.84 -13.77 -77.84
N ASN A 531 -1.31 -14.55 -78.80
CA ASN A 531 0.06 -15.03 -78.81
C ASN A 531 1.09 -14.02 -79.35
N ASN A 532 0.65 -12.86 -79.86
CA ASN A 532 1.50 -11.83 -80.49
C ASN A 532 2.36 -12.36 -81.67
N VAL A 533 1.79 -13.24 -82.52
CA VAL A 533 2.49 -13.86 -83.66
C VAL A 533 1.82 -13.54 -84.99
N GLY A 534 2.60 -13.45 -86.08
CA GLY A 534 2.04 -13.28 -87.42
C GLY A 534 1.37 -11.93 -87.68
N SER A 535 1.94 -10.85 -87.12
CA SER A 535 1.41 -9.49 -87.26
C SER A 535 1.25 -9.04 -88.72
N LEU A 536 0.12 -8.40 -89.00
CA LEU A 536 -0.22 -7.84 -90.30
C LEU A 536 0.43 -6.46 -90.50
N PRO A 537 0.86 -6.13 -91.74
CA PRO A 537 1.31 -4.77 -92.07
C PRO A 537 0.16 -3.76 -91.94
N SER A 538 0.49 -2.50 -91.60
CA SER A 538 -0.50 -1.41 -91.51
C SER A 538 -1.26 -1.16 -92.81
N LEU A 539 -0.63 -1.45 -93.96
CA LEU A 539 -1.28 -1.54 -95.27
C LEU A 539 -1.49 -3.02 -95.60
N TYR A 540 -2.72 -3.50 -95.46
CA TYR A 540 -3.07 -4.92 -95.60
C TYR A 540 -4.01 -5.17 -96.77
N GLN A 541 -3.66 -6.11 -97.66
CA GLN A 541 -4.54 -6.57 -98.73
C GLN A 541 -5.43 -7.72 -98.25
N ASN A 542 -6.74 -7.65 -98.49
CA ASN A 542 -7.67 -8.74 -98.15
C ASN A 542 -7.28 -10.06 -98.84
N ALA A 543 -7.25 -11.16 -98.08
CA ALA A 543 -6.83 -12.47 -98.61
C ALA A 543 -7.79 -13.12 -99.63
N ILE A 544 -9.07 -12.72 -99.67
CA ILE A 544 -10.13 -13.38 -100.46
C ILE A 544 -11.04 -12.31 -101.08
N ALA A 545 -11.29 -12.45 -102.38
CA ALA A 545 -12.10 -11.50 -103.15
C ALA A 545 -13.52 -11.33 -102.59
N TYR A 546 -13.98 -10.07 -102.49
CA TYR A 546 -15.34 -9.68 -102.06
C TYR A 546 -15.84 -10.29 -100.72
N THR A 547 -14.94 -10.84 -99.91
CA THR A 547 -15.27 -11.50 -98.64
C THR A 547 -14.93 -10.55 -97.50
N SER A 548 -15.88 -10.34 -96.58
CA SER A 548 -15.63 -9.58 -95.35
C SER A 548 -14.68 -10.36 -94.45
N GLN A 549 -13.64 -9.72 -93.94
CA GLN A 549 -12.63 -10.35 -93.07
C GLN A 549 -12.61 -9.65 -91.72
N VAL A 550 -12.49 -10.42 -90.64
CA VAL A 550 -12.29 -9.89 -89.29
C VAL A 550 -10.79 -9.68 -89.08
N ILE A 551 -10.42 -8.48 -88.67
CA ILE A 551 -9.07 -8.13 -88.24
C ILE A 551 -9.11 -7.94 -86.73
N TRP A 552 -8.20 -8.61 -86.03
CA TRP A 552 -7.98 -8.43 -84.61
C TRP A 552 -6.90 -7.37 -84.38
N ALA A 553 -7.09 -6.54 -83.38
CA ALA A 553 -6.12 -5.54 -82.96
C ALA A 553 -5.78 -5.75 -81.48
N ARG A 554 -4.48 -5.83 -81.20
CA ARG A 554 -3.91 -5.89 -79.85
C ARG A 554 -3.48 -4.48 -79.49
N LEU A 555 -4.11 -3.87 -78.49
CA LEU A 555 -3.57 -2.69 -77.81
C LEU A 555 -2.61 -3.19 -76.75
N GLU A 556 -1.38 -2.71 -76.74
CA GLU A 556 -0.32 -3.16 -75.83
C GLU A 556 0.40 -1.95 -75.22
N SER A 557 0.67 -1.99 -73.91
CA SER A 557 1.43 -0.93 -73.23
C SER A 557 2.91 -1.00 -73.61
N THR A 558 3.55 0.16 -73.78
CA THR A 558 5.01 0.28 -74.05
C THR A 558 5.86 0.20 -72.79
N GLY A 559 5.24 0.05 -71.61
CA GLY A 559 5.93 0.09 -70.32
C GLY A 559 5.11 -0.48 -69.16
N CYS A 560 4.22 -1.44 -69.43
CA CYS A 560 3.66 -2.38 -68.45
C CYS A 560 3.33 -3.68 -69.21
N PHE A 561 3.33 -4.86 -68.59
CA PHE A 561 2.92 -6.13 -69.23
C PHE A 561 1.40 -6.31 -69.37
N GLY A 562 0.79 -5.43 -70.17
CA GLY A 562 -0.66 -5.33 -70.35
C GLY A 562 -1.09 -5.21 -71.80
N TYR A 563 -2.05 -6.06 -72.21
CA TYR A 563 -2.71 -5.96 -73.52
C TYR A 563 -4.24 -6.13 -73.43
N ASP A 564 -4.94 -5.59 -74.42
CA ASP A 564 -6.39 -5.79 -74.64
C ASP A 564 -6.67 -6.04 -76.13
N LEU A 565 -7.70 -6.83 -76.43
CA LEU A 565 -8.02 -7.32 -77.77
C LEU A 565 -9.40 -6.86 -78.23
N VAL A 566 -9.41 -6.14 -79.36
CA VAL A 566 -10.62 -5.73 -80.07
C VAL A 566 -10.58 -6.21 -81.52
N SER A 567 -11.72 -6.21 -82.20
CA SER A 567 -11.77 -6.57 -83.61
C SER A 567 -12.71 -5.67 -84.41
N PHE A 568 -12.44 -5.57 -85.71
CA PHE A 568 -13.26 -4.87 -86.70
C PHE A 568 -13.27 -5.65 -88.01
N THR A 569 -14.17 -5.30 -88.92
CA THR A 569 -14.21 -5.90 -90.25
C THR A 569 -13.59 -5.00 -91.31
N ILE A 570 -12.93 -5.63 -92.29
CA ILE A 570 -12.60 -5.03 -93.57
C ILE A 570 -13.52 -5.61 -94.66
N SER A 571 -14.05 -4.76 -95.55
CA SER A 571 -14.96 -5.20 -96.61
C SER A 571 -14.80 -4.39 -97.91
N ILE A 572 -15.09 -5.02 -99.04
CA ILE A 572 -15.03 -4.39 -100.37
C ILE A 572 -16.43 -4.30 -100.96
N LEU A 573 -16.84 -3.09 -101.32
CA LEU A 573 -18.08 -2.87 -102.07
C LEU A 573 -17.81 -3.07 -103.56
N PRO A 574 -18.58 -3.93 -104.26
CA PRO A 574 -18.46 -4.05 -105.71
C PRO A 574 -18.88 -2.76 -106.42
N VAL A 575 -18.33 -2.53 -107.62
CA VAL A 575 -18.78 -1.45 -108.51
C VAL A 575 -20.29 -1.61 -108.78
N PRO A 576 -21.10 -0.54 -108.72
CA PRO A 576 -22.50 -0.61 -109.11
C PRO A 576 -22.66 -1.15 -110.54
N ALA A 577 -23.32 -2.30 -110.68
CA ALA A 577 -23.68 -2.84 -111.98
C ALA A 577 -24.85 -2.04 -112.57
N PHE A 578 -24.67 -1.49 -113.78
CA PHE A 578 -25.79 -0.96 -114.56
C PHE A 578 -26.65 -2.13 -115.06
N ASN A 579 -27.75 -2.43 -114.36
CA ASN A 579 -28.83 -3.22 -114.91
C ASN A 579 -29.51 -2.41 -116.03
N ASN A 580 -29.08 -2.63 -117.27
CA ASN A 580 -29.86 -2.23 -118.43
C ASN A 580 -31.01 -3.25 -118.57
N PRO A 581 -32.28 -2.84 -118.45
CA PRO A 581 -33.44 -3.75 -118.39
C PRO A 581 -33.77 -4.43 -119.73
#